data_AF-J4KQ67-F1
#
_entry.id   AF-J4KQ67-F1
#
_cell.length_a   1.000
_cell.length_b   1.000
_cell.length_c   1.000
_cell.angle_alpha   90.00
_cell.angle_beta   90.00
_cell.angle_gamma   90.00
#
_symmetry.space_group_name_H-M   'P 1'
#
loop_
_entity.id
_entity.type
_entity.pdbx_description
1 polymer ?
#
loop_
_entity_poly.entity_id
_entity_poly.type
_entity_poly.pdbx_seq_one_letter_code
_entity_poly.pdbx_strand_id
1 'polypeptide(L)'
;MDPDVDVDMAHDDEDDQGERLINEEYKTWKKNSPFLYDMILGTALTWPTLTVQWFPDVKDEGKTFRTHRLLLGTHTSDESSNFLQIADVQIPKALAPNPVDYDEDRGEIGGYNKSGEVAAIKCDIVQKIEHPGEVNKARYQPQNPDIIATLCIDGKVLIFDRTKHPLHPSSTGRIKAQIELIGHKAEGFGLAWSPHEEGCLASGSEDKTMCLWDLKKLESDVRILKPTRRYTHHTQVVNDVQYHPISKNFIGTVSDDQTLQIVDKRHDDTTKAAVVARGGHLDAINALAFNPNTEVLVATASADKTIGIWDLRNVKEKVHTLEGHNDAVTSLSWHPSEAGILGSGSYDRRIMFWDLSRVGEEQLPDDQEDGPPELLFMHGGHTNHLADFSWNLNEPWLVASAAEDNLLQIWKVADAIVGKDDGELPVDELDQ
;
A
#
# COMPACT_ATOMS: atom_id res chain seq x y z
N MET A 1 28.01 18.05 38.04
CA MET A 1 27.62 18.03 36.63
C MET A 1 27.32 16.58 36.36
N ASP A 2 26.03 16.25 36.45
CA ASP A 2 25.54 14.89 36.25
C ASP A 2 25.53 14.62 34.75
N PRO A 3 26.20 13.56 34.27
CA PRO A 3 26.28 13.23 32.86
C PRO A 3 24.93 12.81 32.27
N ASP A 4 23.94 12.46 33.10
CA ASP A 4 22.61 12.04 32.64
C ASP A 4 21.74 13.22 32.19
N VAL A 5 21.95 14.43 32.75
CA VAL A 5 21.18 15.63 32.35
C VAL A 5 21.64 16.16 30.99
N ASP A 6 22.93 16.03 30.68
CA ASP A 6 23.49 16.48 29.38
C ASP A 6 23.09 15.55 28.22
N VAL A 7 22.78 14.26 28.49
CA VAL A 7 22.33 13.30 27.47
C VAL A 7 20.85 13.48 27.15
N ASP A 8 20.00 13.66 28.17
CA ASP A 8 18.56 13.92 27.96
C ASP A 8 18.33 15.26 27.24
N MET A 9 19.06 16.32 27.59
CA MET A 9 18.96 17.61 26.89
C MET A 9 19.47 17.55 25.43
N ALA A 10 20.48 16.74 25.14
CA ALA A 10 20.98 16.58 23.77
C ALA A 10 20.01 15.79 22.88
N HIS A 11 19.32 14.78 23.45
CA HIS A 11 18.28 14.02 22.75
C HIS A 11 17.06 14.90 22.44
N ASP A 12 16.61 15.69 23.42
CA ASP A 12 15.52 16.66 23.25
C ASP A 12 15.85 17.71 22.17
N ASP A 13 17.09 18.22 22.12
CA ASP A 13 17.52 19.20 21.13
C ASP A 13 17.67 18.62 19.70
N GLU A 14 17.99 17.33 19.55
CA GLU A 14 18.06 16.63 18.26
C GLU A 14 16.66 16.33 17.72
N ASP A 15 15.74 15.86 18.57
CA ASP A 15 14.34 15.60 18.22
C ASP A 15 13.64 16.90 17.79
N ASP A 16 13.87 18.01 18.52
CA ASP A 16 13.37 19.35 18.18
C ASP A 16 13.88 19.84 16.80
N GLN A 17 15.12 19.52 16.44
CA GLN A 17 15.68 19.87 15.13
C GLN A 17 15.06 19.03 14.02
N GLY A 18 14.87 17.73 14.25
CA GLY A 18 14.20 16.82 13.32
C GLY A 18 12.78 17.29 13.00
N GLU A 19 11.98 17.61 14.02
CA GLU A 19 10.62 18.11 13.84
C GLU A 19 10.57 19.44 13.09
N ARG A 20 11.53 20.34 13.33
CA ARG A 20 11.62 21.62 12.60
C ARG A 20 11.89 21.39 11.12
N LEU A 21 12.84 20.52 10.78
CA LEU A 21 13.16 20.18 9.40
C LEU A 21 11.95 19.57 8.68
N ILE A 22 11.27 18.60 9.32
CA ILE A 22 10.05 17.98 8.77
C ILE A 22 8.98 19.04 8.47
N ASN A 23 8.78 19.98 9.39
CA ASN A 23 7.81 21.05 9.22
C ASN A 23 8.19 22.04 8.10
N GLU A 24 9.47 22.32 7.89
CA GLU A 24 9.97 23.17 6.80
C GLU A 24 9.82 22.49 5.44
N GLU A 25 10.16 21.21 5.35
CA GLU A 25 9.93 20.38 4.16
C GLU A 25 8.45 20.34 3.80
N TYR A 26 7.58 20.06 4.78
CA TYR A 26 6.13 20.00 4.55
C TYR A 26 5.56 21.34 4.07
N LYS A 27 6.03 22.48 4.61
CA LYS A 27 5.63 23.81 4.13
C LYS A 27 6.06 24.05 2.69
N THR A 28 7.23 23.55 2.30
CA THR A 28 7.74 23.67 0.93
C THR A 28 6.93 22.78 -0.01
N TRP A 29 6.72 21.51 0.35
CA TRP A 29 5.85 20.59 -0.36
C TRP A 29 4.45 21.17 -0.57
N LYS A 30 3.83 21.74 0.47
CA LYS A 30 2.49 22.32 0.40
C LYS A 30 2.38 23.51 -0.56
N LYS A 31 3.46 24.28 -0.73
CA LYS A 31 3.51 25.37 -1.73
C LYS A 31 3.61 24.83 -3.16
N ASN A 32 4.28 23.69 -3.32
CA ASN A 32 4.54 23.07 -4.62
C ASN A 32 3.46 22.07 -5.04
N SER A 33 2.61 21.62 -4.11
CA SER A 33 1.58 20.60 -4.36
C SER A 33 0.64 20.91 -5.53
N PRO A 34 0.26 22.18 -5.85
CA PRO A 34 -0.57 22.46 -7.02
C PRO A 34 0.09 22.11 -8.37
N PHE A 35 1.42 21.98 -8.41
CA PHE A 35 2.17 21.57 -9.61
C PHE A 35 2.39 20.06 -9.69
N LEU A 36 2.30 19.37 -8.54
CA LEU A 36 2.65 17.96 -8.40
C LEU A 36 1.42 17.04 -8.41
N TYR A 37 0.25 17.57 -8.09
CA TYR A 37 -0.98 16.78 -7.94
C TYR A 37 -2.15 17.42 -8.68
N ASP A 38 -2.87 16.59 -9.43
CA ASP A 38 -4.21 16.94 -9.93
C ASP A 38 -5.25 16.91 -8.80
N MET A 39 -4.99 16.07 -7.79
CA MET A 39 -5.91 15.84 -6.69
C MET A 39 -5.16 15.60 -5.40
N ILE A 40 -5.58 16.24 -4.31
CA ILE A 40 -5.13 15.88 -2.97
C ILE A 40 -6.19 16.19 -1.90
N LEU A 41 -6.44 15.21 -1.05
CA LEU A 41 -7.25 15.30 0.15
C LEU A 41 -6.45 14.75 1.32
N GLY A 42 -6.21 15.58 2.34
CA GLY A 42 -5.71 15.15 3.65
C GLY A 42 -6.85 15.11 4.66
N THR A 43 -7.03 13.98 5.35
CA THR A 43 -8.04 13.80 6.40
C THR A 43 -7.39 13.18 7.62
N ALA A 44 -7.56 13.82 8.78
CA ALA A 44 -7.12 13.25 10.05
C ALA A 44 -8.15 12.22 10.54
N LEU A 45 -7.71 10.98 10.74
CA LEU A 45 -8.51 9.94 11.36
C LEU A 45 -8.55 10.15 12.89
N THR A 46 -9.58 9.61 13.54
CA THR A 46 -9.65 9.63 15.01
C THR A 46 -8.53 8.83 15.65
N TRP A 47 -8.15 7.72 15.01
CA TRP A 47 -7.07 6.82 15.40
C TRP A 47 -6.26 6.48 14.15
N PRO A 48 -4.95 6.21 14.28
CA PRO A 48 -4.14 5.79 13.15
C PRO A 48 -4.62 4.44 12.60
N THR A 49 -4.29 4.20 11.34
CA THR A 49 -4.58 2.94 10.64
C THR A 49 -3.27 2.31 10.17
N LEU A 50 -3.09 1.03 10.46
CA LEU A 50 -1.93 0.25 10.00
C LEU A 50 -2.13 -0.35 8.59
N THR A 51 -3.32 -0.18 8.03
CA THR A 51 -3.71 -0.83 6.77
C THR A 51 -4.56 0.10 5.92
N VAL A 52 -4.32 0.07 4.61
CA VAL A 52 -5.10 0.80 3.62
C VAL A 52 -5.30 -0.10 2.40
N GLN A 53 -6.53 -0.23 1.92
CA GLN A 53 -6.79 -0.90 0.65
C GLN A 53 -8.02 -0.30 -0.06
N TRP A 54 -7.89 0.07 -1.33
CA TRP A 54 -9.05 0.40 -2.16
C TRP A 54 -9.88 -0.84 -2.47
N PHE A 55 -11.19 -0.73 -2.28
CA PHE A 55 -12.13 -1.70 -2.83
C PHE A 55 -12.16 -1.59 -4.37
N PRO A 56 -12.46 -2.69 -5.08
CA PRO A 56 -12.45 -2.70 -6.54
C PRO A 56 -13.71 -2.08 -7.14
N ASP A 57 -14.80 -1.97 -6.38
CA ASP A 57 -16.07 -1.46 -6.88
C ASP A 57 -16.16 0.07 -6.81
N VAL A 58 -16.88 0.62 -7.79
CA VAL A 58 -17.13 2.06 -7.91
C VAL A 58 -18.61 2.26 -8.15
N LYS A 59 -19.22 3.17 -7.39
CA LYS A 59 -20.60 3.60 -7.61
C LYS A 59 -20.61 4.91 -8.38
N ASP A 60 -21.24 4.89 -9.55
CA ASP A 60 -21.47 6.10 -10.33
C ASP A 60 -22.68 6.87 -9.78
N GLU A 61 -22.47 8.08 -9.24
CA GLU A 61 -23.50 8.93 -8.64
C GLU A 61 -24.00 10.03 -9.60
N GLY A 62 -23.92 9.78 -10.92
CA GLY A 62 -24.48 10.66 -11.94
C GLY A 62 -23.44 11.58 -12.56
N LYS A 63 -23.63 12.91 -12.50
CA LYS A 63 -22.76 13.86 -13.23
C LYS A 63 -21.60 14.44 -12.41
N THR A 64 -21.64 14.33 -11.08
CA THR A 64 -20.77 15.11 -10.19
C THR A 64 -19.56 14.33 -9.70
N PHE A 65 -19.75 13.13 -9.18
CA PHE A 65 -18.68 12.32 -8.58
C PHE A 65 -18.91 10.82 -8.79
N ARG A 66 -17.85 10.06 -8.57
CA ARG A 66 -17.85 8.61 -8.37
C ARG A 66 -17.57 8.34 -6.90
N THR A 67 -18.28 7.39 -6.30
CA THR A 67 -18.01 6.95 -4.93
C THR A 67 -17.17 5.68 -4.98
N HIS A 68 -15.96 5.76 -4.46
CA HIS A 68 -15.05 4.65 -4.23
C HIS A 68 -15.09 4.28 -2.75
N ARG A 69 -14.45 3.17 -2.38
CA ARG A 69 -14.37 2.77 -0.97
C ARG A 69 -12.97 2.38 -0.54
N LEU A 70 -12.64 2.70 0.71
CA LEU A 70 -11.41 2.32 1.37
C LEU A 70 -11.67 1.37 2.52
N LEU A 71 -10.85 0.35 2.63
CA LEU A 71 -10.73 -0.53 3.78
C LEU A 71 -9.62 0.00 4.69
N LEU A 72 -9.96 0.25 5.94
CA LEU A 72 -9.07 0.81 6.96
C LEU A 72 -9.20 0.01 8.26
N GLY A 73 -8.24 0.19 9.16
CA GLY A 73 -8.25 -0.33 10.52
C GLY A 73 -8.19 0.79 11.55
N THR A 74 -8.15 0.42 12.82
CA THR A 74 -7.72 1.32 13.89
C THR A 74 -6.58 0.69 14.67
N HIS A 75 -5.73 1.55 15.20
CA HIS A 75 -4.76 1.27 16.25
C HIS A 75 -5.06 2.25 17.39
N THR A 76 -5.52 1.74 18.54
CA THR A 76 -5.92 2.59 19.68
C THR A 76 -4.98 2.48 20.87
N SER A 77 -3.96 1.62 20.83
CA SER A 77 -3.05 1.38 21.95
C SER A 77 -3.79 1.09 23.28
N ASP A 78 -4.86 0.28 23.19
CA ASP A 78 -5.77 -0.07 24.27
C ASP A 78 -6.57 1.09 24.92
N GLU A 79 -6.50 2.31 24.40
CA GLU A 79 -7.25 3.47 24.92
C GLU A 79 -8.74 3.44 24.53
N SER A 80 -9.08 2.73 23.46
CA SER A 80 -10.45 2.60 22.96
C SER A 80 -10.70 1.26 22.28
N SER A 81 -11.96 0.96 21.98
CA SER A 81 -12.33 -0.19 21.16
C SER A 81 -11.79 -0.02 19.74
N ASN A 82 -11.24 -1.10 19.18
CA ASN A 82 -10.76 -1.12 17.81
C ASN A 82 -11.85 -1.53 16.81
N PHE A 83 -11.70 -1.06 15.58
CA PHE A 83 -12.65 -1.28 14.50
C PHE A 83 -11.93 -1.58 13.19
N LEU A 84 -12.44 -2.57 12.47
CA LEU A 84 -12.34 -2.62 11.01
C LEU A 84 -13.28 -1.55 10.43
N GLN A 85 -12.79 -0.71 9.53
CA GLN A 85 -13.52 0.43 9.02
C GLN A 85 -13.64 0.40 7.49
N ILE A 86 -14.78 0.86 6.98
CA ILE A 86 -14.96 1.14 5.55
C ILE A 86 -15.30 2.62 5.40
N ALA A 87 -14.57 3.30 4.54
CA ALA A 87 -14.79 4.68 4.17
C ALA A 87 -15.37 4.79 2.76
N ASP A 88 -16.32 5.68 2.55
CA ASP A 88 -16.72 6.12 1.21
C ASP A 88 -15.86 7.33 0.82
N VAL A 89 -15.31 7.31 -0.39
CA VAL A 89 -14.53 8.40 -0.97
C VAL A 89 -15.23 8.93 -2.21
N GLN A 90 -15.67 10.17 -2.18
CA GLN A 90 -16.31 10.85 -3.30
C GLN A 90 -15.26 11.54 -4.15
N ILE A 91 -15.06 11.06 -5.37
CA ILE A 91 -14.07 11.57 -6.32
C ILE A 91 -14.79 12.33 -7.43
N PRO A 92 -14.53 13.63 -7.62
CA PRO A 92 -15.15 14.41 -8.68
C PRO A 92 -14.83 13.82 -10.05
N LYS A 93 -15.83 13.80 -10.95
CA LYS A 93 -15.55 13.46 -12.34
C LYS A 93 -14.82 14.63 -12.98
N ALA A 94 -13.73 14.36 -13.70
CA ALA A 94 -13.10 15.36 -14.56
C ALA A 94 -14.15 15.92 -15.53
N LEU A 95 -14.45 17.22 -15.43
CA LEU A 95 -15.27 17.90 -16.42
C LEU A 95 -14.42 18.04 -17.68
N ALA A 96 -14.86 17.45 -18.80
CA ALA A 96 -14.18 17.65 -20.07
C ALA A 96 -14.08 19.15 -20.36
N PRO A 97 -12.90 19.66 -20.78
CA PRO A 97 -12.75 21.06 -21.14
C PRO A 97 -13.79 21.42 -22.21
N ASN A 98 -14.63 22.41 -21.94
CA ASN A 98 -15.63 22.87 -22.89
C ASN A 98 -15.03 24.03 -23.70
N PRO A 99 -15.07 24.00 -25.05
CA PRO A 99 -14.61 25.12 -25.88
C PRO A 99 -15.25 26.47 -25.54
N VAL A 100 -16.44 26.46 -24.91
CA VAL A 100 -17.14 27.65 -24.43
C VAL A 100 -16.42 28.32 -23.23
N ASP A 101 -15.58 27.57 -22.50
CA ASP A 101 -14.82 28.05 -21.35
C ASP A 101 -13.41 28.57 -21.74
N TYR A 102 -13.14 28.72 -23.04
CA TYR A 102 -11.94 29.38 -23.55
C TYR A 102 -11.94 30.85 -23.16
N ASP A 103 -10.91 31.27 -22.45
CA ASP A 103 -10.69 32.66 -22.08
C ASP A 103 -9.76 33.30 -23.11
N GLU A 104 -10.32 34.08 -24.04
CA GLU A 104 -9.55 34.75 -25.12
C GLU A 104 -8.45 35.68 -24.58
N ASP A 105 -8.60 36.23 -23.37
CA ASP A 105 -7.60 37.13 -22.77
C ASP A 105 -6.41 36.35 -22.16
N ARG A 106 -6.63 35.11 -21.73
CA ARG A 106 -5.58 34.24 -21.14
C ARG A 106 -5.04 33.18 -22.10
N GLY A 107 -5.75 32.91 -23.20
CA GLY A 107 -5.41 31.84 -24.15
C GLY A 107 -5.58 30.44 -23.58
N GLU A 108 -6.33 30.28 -22.49
CA GLU A 108 -6.50 29.01 -21.76
C GLU A 108 -7.97 28.57 -21.76
N ILE A 109 -8.22 27.26 -21.94
CA ILE A 109 -9.52 26.64 -21.67
C ILE A 109 -9.55 26.27 -20.18
N GLY A 110 -10.41 26.91 -19.40
CA GLY A 110 -10.61 26.54 -17.99
C GLY A 110 -9.55 27.09 -17.03
N GLY A 111 -9.48 28.42 -16.87
CA GLY A 111 -8.71 29.02 -15.79
C GLY A 111 -9.19 28.56 -14.40
N TYR A 112 -8.26 28.36 -13.47
CA TYR A 112 -8.45 27.92 -12.07
C TYR A 112 -9.54 28.64 -11.23
N ASN A 113 -10.20 29.68 -11.77
CA ASN A 113 -11.11 30.57 -11.05
C ASN A 113 -12.50 30.76 -11.69
N LYS A 114 -12.92 29.97 -12.70
CA LYS A 114 -14.33 29.99 -13.15
C LYS A 114 -15.15 28.89 -12.47
N SER A 115 -15.99 29.36 -11.57
CA SER A 115 -16.99 28.71 -10.73
C SER A 115 -18.05 27.91 -11.51
N GLY A 116 -17.73 26.70 -11.94
CA GLY A 116 -18.64 25.58 -11.75
C GLY A 116 -18.27 24.92 -10.43
N GLU A 117 -19.22 24.59 -9.55
CA GLU A 117 -18.94 23.85 -8.31
C GLU A 117 -18.29 22.50 -8.65
N VAL A 118 -16.96 22.45 -8.73
CA VAL A 118 -16.23 21.19 -8.70
C VAL A 118 -16.51 20.62 -7.32
N ALA A 119 -17.23 19.51 -7.28
CA ALA A 119 -17.60 18.87 -6.02
C ALA A 119 -16.32 18.66 -5.19
N ALA A 120 -16.34 19.05 -3.91
CA ALA A 120 -15.20 18.79 -3.05
C ALA A 120 -15.05 17.27 -2.85
N ILE A 121 -13.81 16.77 -2.87
CA ILE A 121 -13.52 15.38 -2.51
C ILE A 121 -13.85 15.21 -1.03
N LYS A 122 -14.52 14.11 -0.69
CA LYS A 122 -14.88 13.78 0.70
C LYS A 122 -14.52 12.34 1.00
N CYS A 123 -14.10 12.11 2.24
CA CYS A 123 -13.81 10.78 2.76
C CYS A 123 -14.53 10.63 4.10
N ASP A 124 -15.54 9.76 4.16
CA ASP A 124 -16.38 9.57 5.34
C ASP A 124 -16.38 8.10 5.75
N ILE A 125 -16.12 7.82 7.04
CA ILE A 125 -16.22 6.46 7.59
C ILE A 125 -17.70 6.06 7.69
N VAL A 126 -18.16 5.21 6.77
CA VAL A 126 -19.56 4.79 6.66
C VAL A 126 -19.85 3.48 7.39
N GLN A 127 -18.84 2.64 7.62
CA GLN A 127 -19.03 1.40 8.37
C GLN A 127 -17.91 1.15 9.39
N LYS A 128 -18.29 0.67 10.58
CA LYS A 128 -17.38 0.23 11.64
C LYS A 128 -17.80 -1.16 12.13
N ILE A 129 -16.85 -2.09 12.18
CA ILE A 129 -17.04 -3.46 12.66
C ILE A 129 -16.05 -3.67 13.81
N GLU A 130 -16.54 -4.04 15.00
CA GLU A 130 -15.69 -4.28 16.17
C GLU A 130 -14.62 -5.34 15.94
N HIS A 131 -13.41 -5.06 16.41
CA HIS A 131 -12.22 -5.90 16.27
C HIS A 131 -11.52 -6.11 17.63
N PRO A 132 -11.00 -7.32 17.93
CA PRO A 132 -10.19 -7.56 19.12
C PRO A 132 -8.80 -6.95 18.95
N GLY A 133 -8.58 -5.79 19.56
CA GLY A 133 -7.30 -5.09 19.42
C GLY A 133 -7.11 -4.53 18.02
N GLU A 134 -5.88 -4.14 17.75
CA GLU A 134 -5.52 -3.38 16.55
C GLU A 134 -5.63 -4.23 15.28
N VAL A 135 -5.83 -3.56 14.15
CA VAL A 135 -5.95 -4.20 12.85
C VAL A 135 -4.62 -4.10 12.11
N ASN A 136 -3.70 -5.04 12.35
CA ASN A 136 -2.35 -5.03 11.77
C ASN A 136 -2.39 -5.02 10.23
N LYS A 137 -3.27 -5.86 9.65
CA LYS A 137 -3.52 -5.89 8.21
C LYS A 137 -4.96 -6.29 7.94
N ALA A 138 -5.59 -5.65 6.97
CA ALA A 138 -6.93 -6.03 6.48
C ALA A 138 -6.92 -6.15 4.97
N ARG A 139 -7.44 -7.25 4.43
CA ARG A 139 -7.54 -7.48 2.98
C ARG A 139 -8.88 -8.09 2.61
N TYR A 140 -9.54 -7.54 1.59
CA TYR A 140 -10.76 -8.15 1.04
C TYR A 140 -10.41 -9.33 0.11
N GLN A 141 -11.32 -10.29 0.02
CA GLN A 141 -11.19 -11.44 -0.86
C GLN A 141 -11.46 -11.02 -2.33
N PRO A 142 -10.54 -11.25 -3.28
CA PRO A 142 -10.66 -10.75 -4.65
C PRO A 142 -11.94 -11.20 -5.38
N GLN A 143 -12.39 -12.43 -5.16
CA GLN A 143 -13.58 -12.97 -5.82
C GLN A 143 -14.89 -12.53 -5.16
N ASN A 144 -14.83 -12.08 -3.91
CA ASN A 144 -15.97 -11.54 -3.18
C ASN A 144 -15.51 -10.48 -2.16
N PRO A 145 -15.43 -9.21 -2.56
CA PRO A 145 -14.91 -8.14 -1.69
C PRO A 145 -15.70 -7.91 -0.41
N ASP A 146 -16.92 -8.44 -0.26
CA ASP A 146 -17.65 -8.36 1.02
C ASP A 146 -17.00 -9.21 2.13
N ILE A 147 -16.17 -10.19 1.76
CA ILE A 147 -15.41 -11.03 2.69
C ILE A 147 -14.05 -10.40 2.94
N ILE A 148 -13.74 -10.14 4.20
CA ILE A 148 -12.53 -9.43 4.63
C ILE A 148 -11.80 -10.30 5.64
N ALA A 149 -10.51 -10.52 5.43
CA ALA A 149 -9.61 -11.09 6.42
C ALA A 149 -8.89 -9.97 7.16
N THR A 150 -8.74 -10.10 8.48
CA THR A 150 -7.89 -9.23 9.30
C THR A 150 -6.92 -10.07 10.12
N LEU A 151 -5.69 -9.60 10.28
CA LEU A 151 -4.69 -10.21 11.16
C LEU A 151 -4.64 -9.45 12.48
N CYS A 152 -4.79 -10.17 13.60
CA CYS A 152 -4.83 -9.62 14.95
C CYS A 152 -3.45 -9.70 15.65
N ILE A 153 -3.29 -8.90 16.69
CA ILE A 153 -2.11 -8.87 17.58
C ILE A 153 -1.84 -10.18 18.34
N ASP A 154 -2.80 -11.12 18.38
CA ASP A 154 -2.63 -12.44 19.00
C ASP A 154 -2.32 -13.55 17.98
N GLY A 155 -2.12 -13.18 16.71
CA GLY A 155 -1.85 -14.10 15.60
C GLY A 155 -3.09 -14.78 15.00
N LYS A 156 -4.29 -14.55 15.55
CA LYS A 156 -5.51 -15.02 14.89
C LYS A 156 -5.75 -14.20 13.63
N VAL A 157 -6.27 -14.87 12.60
CA VAL A 157 -6.87 -14.17 11.46
C VAL A 157 -8.39 -14.26 11.64
N LEU A 158 -9.09 -13.14 11.52
CA LEU A 158 -10.55 -13.11 11.57
C LEU A 158 -11.11 -12.90 10.17
N ILE A 159 -12.18 -13.62 9.86
CA ILE A 159 -12.94 -13.43 8.62
C ILE A 159 -14.26 -12.74 8.95
N PHE A 160 -14.45 -11.58 8.33
CA PHE A 160 -15.67 -10.81 8.38
C PHE A 160 -16.41 -10.86 7.03
N ASP A 161 -17.72 -11.08 7.07
CA ASP A 161 -18.63 -10.77 5.97
C ASP A 161 -19.29 -9.45 6.32
N ARG A 162 -18.82 -8.35 5.74
CA ARG A 162 -19.23 -7.00 6.17
C ARG A 162 -20.75 -6.77 6.02
N THR A 163 -21.43 -7.50 5.13
CA THR A 163 -22.87 -7.37 4.90
C THR A 163 -23.70 -7.90 6.07
N LYS A 164 -23.11 -8.75 6.90
CA LYS A 164 -23.73 -9.30 8.13
C LYS A 164 -23.55 -8.39 9.35
N HIS A 165 -22.93 -7.24 9.18
CA HIS A 165 -22.72 -6.26 10.23
C HIS A 165 -23.50 -4.97 9.92
N PRO A 166 -24.01 -4.28 10.95
CA PRO A 166 -24.58 -2.97 10.76
C PRO A 166 -23.51 -1.99 10.28
N LEU A 167 -23.94 -0.86 9.71
CA LEU A 167 -23.03 0.25 9.38
C LEU A 167 -22.34 0.79 10.64
N HIS A 168 -23.11 0.97 11.72
CA HIS A 168 -22.56 1.41 13.01
C HIS A 168 -23.00 0.45 14.12
N PRO A 169 -22.07 0.01 14.99
CA PRO A 169 -22.40 -0.90 16.09
C PRO A 169 -23.27 -0.18 17.13
N SER A 170 -24.39 -0.80 17.51
CA SER A 170 -25.32 -0.26 18.51
C SER A 170 -24.84 -0.43 19.96
N SER A 171 -23.87 -1.32 20.19
CA SER A 171 -23.30 -1.65 21.49
C SER A 171 -21.91 -2.24 21.31
N THR A 172 -20.92 -1.76 22.05
CA THR A 172 -19.54 -2.27 22.01
C THR A 172 -19.33 -3.47 22.93
N GLY A 173 -18.38 -4.34 22.60
CA GLY A 173 -17.88 -5.42 23.45
C GLY A 173 -18.25 -6.83 23.01
N ARG A 174 -18.77 -7.02 21.79
CA ARG A 174 -19.02 -8.36 21.25
C ARG A 174 -18.53 -8.46 19.80
N ILE A 175 -17.33 -9.01 19.66
CA ILE A 175 -16.75 -9.35 18.37
C ILE A 175 -17.58 -10.46 17.72
N LYS A 176 -17.97 -10.26 16.46
CA LYS A 176 -18.84 -11.16 15.69
C LYS A 176 -18.21 -11.57 14.37
N ALA A 177 -16.94 -11.99 14.39
CA ALA A 177 -16.32 -12.62 13.23
C ALA A 177 -17.12 -13.86 12.79
N GLN A 178 -17.18 -14.09 11.48
CA GLN A 178 -17.83 -15.28 10.91
C GLN A 178 -16.95 -16.51 11.07
N ILE A 179 -15.63 -16.36 10.92
CA ILE A 179 -14.64 -17.43 11.05
C ILE A 179 -13.42 -16.90 11.80
N GLU A 180 -12.87 -17.71 12.69
CA GLU A 180 -11.59 -17.49 13.38
C GLU A 180 -10.57 -18.50 12.85
N LEU A 181 -9.51 -18.02 12.22
CA LEU A 181 -8.41 -18.85 11.75
C LEU A 181 -7.36 -18.92 12.85
N ILE A 182 -7.21 -20.10 13.46
CA ILE A 182 -6.34 -20.30 14.63
C ILE A 182 -5.17 -21.20 14.23
N GLY A 183 -3.97 -20.64 14.28
CA GLY A 183 -2.75 -21.35 13.91
C GLY A 183 -1.47 -20.63 14.32
N HIS A 184 -1.34 -19.33 14.06
CA HIS A 184 -0.13 -18.62 14.49
C HIS A 184 -0.04 -18.52 16.01
N LYS A 185 1.18 -18.29 16.51
CA LYS A 185 1.50 -18.17 17.93
C LYS A 185 1.94 -16.76 18.34
N ALA A 186 2.08 -15.86 17.38
CA ALA A 186 2.45 -14.47 17.53
C ALA A 186 1.74 -13.67 16.43
N GLU A 187 1.77 -12.37 16.52
CA GLU A 187 1.20 -11.49 15.49
C GLU A 187 1.96 -11.55 14.16
N GLY A 188 1.53 -10.71 13.23
CA GLY A 188 2.19 -10.54 11.95
C GLY A 188 1.48 -9.50 11.09
N PHE A 189 2.05 -9.29 9.90
CA PHE A 189 1.52 -8.35 8.90
C PHE A 189 1.28 -9.01 7.53
N GLY A 190 1.95 -10.12 7.23
CA GLY A 190 1.76 -10.85 5.99
C GLY A 190 0.35 -11.46 5.89
N LEU A 191 -0.46 -10.96 4.97
CA LEU A 191 -1.84 -11.42 4.75
C LEU A 191 -2.23 -11.26 3.28
N ALA A 192 -2.41 -12.36 2.56
CA ALA A 192 -2.76 -12.33 1.14
C ALA A 192 -3.80 -13.38 0.76
N TRP A 193 -4.89 -12.93 0.14
CA TRP A 193 -5.85 -13.83 -0.52
C TRP A 193 -5.27 -14.37 -1.82
N SER A 194 -5.66 -15.60 -2.16
CA SER A 194 -5.40 -16.17 -3.46
C SER A 194 -6.27 -15.45 -4.51
N PRO A 195 -5.68 -14.86 -5.57
CA PRO A 195 -6.46 -14.35 -6.68
C PRO A 195 -7.04 -15.48 -7.54
N HIS A 196 -6.51 -16.70 -7.40
CA HIS A 196 -6.86 -17.87 -8.23
C HIS A 196 -7.96 -18.74 -7.64
N GLU A 197 -8.03 -18.81 -6.31
CA GLU A 197 -8.88 -19.76 -5.61
C GLU A 197 -9.69 -19.05 -4.53
N GLU A 198 -10.98 -18.94 -4.79
CA GLU A 198 -11.95 -18.37 -3.85
C GLU A 198 -11.85 -19.04 -2.46
N GLY A 199 -11.75 -18.22 -1.41
CA GLY A 199 -11.66 -18.68 -0.03
C GLY A 199 -10.28 -19.18 0.42
N CYS A 200 -9.25 -19.13 -0.44
CA CYS A 200 -7.89 -19.49 -0.06
C CYS A 200 -7.07 -18.26 0.36
N LEU A 201 -6.37 -18.36 1.49
CA LEU A 201 -5.61 -17.27 2.10
C LEU A 201 -4.23 -17.77 2.54
N ALA A 202 -3.23 -16.91 2.53
CA ALA A 202 -1.91 -17.12 3.11
C ALA A 202 -1.67 -16.04 4.18
N SER A 203 -1.03 -16.41 5.28
CA SER A 203 -0.59 -15.47 6.31
C SER A 203 0.83 -15.78 6.78
N GLY A 204 1.60 -14.73 7.07
CA GLY A 204 2.93 -14.76 7.69
C GLY A 204 2.90 -14.18 9.09
N SER A 205 3.83 -14.59 9.96
CA SER A 205 3.84 -14.21 11.37
C SER A 205 5.26 -14.15 11.94
N GLU A 206 5.38 -13.42 13.05
CA GLU A 206 6.54 -13.40 13.95
C GLU A 206 6.87 -14.77 14.57
N ASP A 207 5.92 -15.70 14.55
CA ASP A 207 6.19 -17.09 14.92
C ASP A 207 7.07 -17.85 13.91
N LYS A 208 7.55 -17.14 12.87
CA LYS A 208 8.47 -17.60 11.81
C LYS A 208 7.81 -18.56 10.82
N THR A 209 6.47 -18.65 10.84
CA THR A 209 5.73 -19.58 9.99
C THR A 209 4.86 -18.85 9.00
N MET A 210 4.63 -19.50 7.86
CA MET A 210 3.55 -19.14 6.93
C MET A 210 2.44 -20.20 7.04
N CYS A 211 1.20 -19.77 7.20
CA CYS A 211 0.02 -20.65 7.20
C CYS A 211 -0.80 -20.47 5.92
N LEU A 212 -1.30 -21.58 5.37
CA LEU A 212 -2.29 -21.57 4.29
C LEU A 212 -3.66 -22.01 4.81
N TRP A 213 -4.69 -21.29 4.39
CA TRP A 213 -6.06 -21.46 4.84
C TRP A 213 -6.97 -21.70 3.65
N ASP A 214 -8.00 -22.51 3.84
CA ASP A 214 -9.03 -22.77 2.84
C ASP A 214 -10.40 -22.77 3.53
N LEU A 215 -11.14 -21.68 3.34
CA LEU A 215 -12.45 -21.50 3.98
C LEU A 215 -13.46 -22.59 3.60
N LYS A 216 -13.27 -23.31 2.47
CA LYS A 216 -14.14 -24.41 2.05
C LYS A 216 -13.98 -25.65 2.91
N LYS A 217 -12.92 -25.75 3.71
CA LYS A 217 -12.69 -26.84 4.67
C LYS A 217 -13.31 -26.59 6.03
N LEU A 218 -14.04 -25.47 6.20
CA LEU A 218 -14.79 -25.23 7.42
C LEU A 218 -15.91 -26.27 7.55
N GLU A 219 -15.88 -27.04 8.64
CA GLU A 219 -16.96 -27.96 8.98
C GLU A 219 -18.23 -27.18 9.33
N SER A 220 -19.39 -27.73 8.97
CA SER A 220 -20.68 -27.10 9.31
C SER A 220 -20.81 -26.89 10.81
N ASP A 221 -21.35 -25.74 11.21
CA ASP A 221 -21.56 -25.31 12.61
C ASP A 221 -20.30 -24.98 13.44
N VAL A 222 -19.09 -25.05 12.86
CA VAL A 222 -17.84 -24.64 13.50
C VAL A 222 -17.41 -23.27 12.96
N ARG A 223 -16.95 -22.37 13.84
CA ARG A 223 -16.38 -21.06 13.46
C ARG A 223 -14.86 -21.04 13.42
N ILE A 224 -14.21 -22.05 13.99
CA ILE A 224 -12.75 -22.12 14.07
C ILE A 224 -12.21 -22.95 12.90
N LEU A 225 -11.29 -22.38 12.12
CA LEU A 225 -10.57 -23.08 11.07
C LEU A 225 -9.09 -23.20 11.42
N LYS A 226 -8.53 -24.40 11.25
CA LYS A 226 -7.09 -24.66 11.40
C LYS A 226 -6.38 -24.52 10.05
N PRO A 227 -5.08 -24.22 10.03
CA PRO A 227 -4.35 -24.09 8.77
C PRO A 227 -4.32 -25.43 8.04
N THR A 228 -4.53 -25.38 6.73
CA THR A 228 -4.43 -26.55 5.86
C THR A 228 -3.00 -27.03 5.70
N ARG A 229 -2.05 -26.08 5.71
CA ARG A 229 -0.61 -26.31 5.68
C ARG A 229 0.08 -25.24 6.51
N ARG A 230 1.15 -25.63 7.20
CA ARG A 230 2.05 -24.73 7.90
C ARG A 230 3.46 -24.94 7.38
N TYR A 231 4.08 -23.84 6.98
CA TYR A 231 5.43 -23.78 6.44
C TYR A 231 6.39 -23.20 7.47
N THR A 232 7.59 -23.79 7.56
CA THR A 232 8.63 -23.44 8.54
C THR A 232 10.01 -23.32 7.86
N HIS A 233 10.03 -22.78 6.63
CA HIS A 233 11.25 -22.62 5.83
C HIS A 233 12.04 -21.34 6.15
N HIS A 234 11.44 -20.39 6.87
CA HIS A 234 12.12 -19.21 7.40
C HIS A 234 12.69 -19.47 8.79
N THR A 235 13.75 -18.72 9.13
CA THR A 235 14.45 -18.82 10.42
C THR A 235 14.16 -17.64 11.36
N GLN A 236 13.50 -16.61 10.84
CA GLN A 236 13.05 -15.42 11.56
C GLN A 236 11.62 -15.03 11.12
N VAL A 237 11.14 -13.85 11.54
CA VAL A 237 9.78 -13.34 11.29
C VAL A 237 9.45 -13.38 9.80
N VAL A 238 8.24 -13.81 9.43
CA VAL A 238 7.75 -13.73 8.04
C VAL A 238 6.97 -12.42 7.90
N ASN A 239 7.62 -11.39 7.33
CA ASN A 239 7.10 -10.02 7.29
C ASN A 239 5.93 -9.88 6.31
N ASP A 240 6.07 -10.46 5.11
CA ASP A 240 5.05 -10.36 4.08
C ASP A 240 4.94 -11.66 3.25
N VAL A 241 3.75 -11.89 2.72
CA VAL A 241 3.39 -13.05 1.91
C VAL A 241 2.49 -12.62 0.77
N GLN A 242 2.73 -13.15 -0.43
CA GLN A 242 1.88 -12.85 -1.59
C GLN A 242 1.68 -14.10 -2.45
N TYR A 243 0.45 -14.35 -2.87
CA TYR A 243 0.22 -15.29 -3.97
C TYR A 243 0.74 -14.68 -5.26
N HIS A 244 1.41 -15.49 -6.08
CA HIS A 244 1.81 -15.04 -7.41
C HIS A 244 0.54 -14.73 -8.24
N PRO A 245 0.42 -13.55 -8.90
CA PRO A 245 -0.80 -13.11 -9.58
C PRO A 245 -1.14 -13.95 -10.82
N ILE A 246 -0.14 -14.48 -11.52
CA ILE A 246 -0.30 -15.36 -12.71
C ILE A 246 -0.21 -16.85 -12.33
N SER A 247 0.84 -17.26 -11.63
CA SER A 247 1.10 -18.67 -11.30
C SER A 247 0.46 -19.14 -10.00
N LYS A 248 -0.70 -19.80 -10.11
CA LYS A 248 -1.56 -20.23 -8.99
C LYS A 248 -0.92 -21.05 -7.86
N ASN A 249 0.22 -21.69 -8.12
CA ASN A 249 0.87 -22.59 -7.16
C ASN A 249 2.01 -21.92 -6.39
N PHE A 250 2.45 -20.74 -6.82
CA PHE A 250 3.57 -20.04 -6.21
C PHE A 250 3.08 -19.00 -5.20
N ILE A 251 3.75 -18.99 -4.06
CA ILE A 251 3.55 -18.00 -3.01
C ILE A 251 4.94 -17.50 -2.63
N GLY A 252 5.13 -16.19 -2.70
CA GLY A 252 6.36 -15.55 -2.26
C GLY A 252 6.25 -15.13 -0.81
N THR A 253 7.35 -15.21 -0.09
CA THR A 253 7.49 -14.82 1.31
C THR A 253 8.82 -14.12 1.53
N VAL A 254 8.83 -13.14 2.42
CA VAL A 254 10.05 -12.41 2.83
C VAL A 254 10.15 -12.35 4.35
N SER A 255 11.35 -12.14 4.85
CA SER A 255 11.65 -12.32 6.28
C SER A 255 12.85 -11.50 6.74
N ASP A 256 12.91 -11.29 8.05
CA ASP A 256 14.08 -10.79 8.79
C ASP A 256 15.33 -11.66 8.61
N ASP A 257 15.17 -12.91 8.14
CA ASP A 257 16.31 -13.74 7.76
C ASP A 257 16.98 -13.34 6.44
N GLN A 258 16.60 -12.18 5.89
CA GLN A 258 17.18 -11.54 4.70
C GLN A 258 16.98 -12.37 3.43
N THR A 259 15.94 -13.21 3.39
CA THR A 259 15.64 -14.05 2.23
C THR A 259 14.29 -13.76 1.62
N LEU A 260 14.27 -13.76 0.28
CA LEU A 260 13.06 -13.98 -0.52
C LEU A 260 12.95 -15.48 -0.78
N GLN A 261 11.82 -16.07 -0.44
CA GLN A 261 11.54 -17.48 -0.66
C GLN A 261 10.25 -17.66 -1.46
N ILE A 262 10.27 -18.51 -2.49
CA ILE A 262 9.08 -18.90 -3.23
C ILE A 262 8.76 -20.34 -2.91
N VAL A 263 7.58 -20.58 -2.34
CA VAL A 263 7.06 -21.94 -2.13
C VAL A 263 6.20 -22.35 -3.30
N ASP A 264 6.28 -23.62 -3.67
CA ASP A 264 5.34 -24.26 -4.59
C ASP A 264 4.42 -25.18 -3.78
N LYS A 265 3.15 -24.81 -3.68
CA LYS A 265 2.18 -25.54 -2.85
C LYS A 265 1.88 -26.96 -3.35
N ARG A 266 2.39 -27.36 -4.53
CA ARG A 266 2.31 -28.74 -5.03
C ARG A 266 3.29 -29.68 -4.32
N HIS A 267 4.36 -29.14 -3.75
CA HIS A 267 5.30 -29.94 -2.95
C HIS A 267 4.74 -30.18 -1.54
N ASP A 268 4.97 -31.37 -1.01
CA ASP A 268 4.47 -31.75 0.33
C ASP A 268 5.42 -31.34 1.46
N ASP A 269 6.71 -31.12 1.16
CA ASP A 269 7.68 -30.65 2.15
C ASP A 269 7.43 -29.16 2.47
N THR A 270 7.02 -28.87 3.70
CA THR A 270 6.74 -27.51 4.16
C THR A 270 7.92 -26.85 4.87
N THR A 271 9.07 -27.54 4.95
CA THR A 271 10.29 -27.04 5.60
C THR A 271 11.25 -26.36 4.63
N LYS A 272 10.96 -26.40 3.32
CA LYS A 272 11.81 -25.86 2.26
C LYS A 272 10.98 -25.08 1.25
N ALA A 273 11.58 -24.01 0.74
CA ALA A 273 11.07 -23.31 -0.43
C ALA A 273 11.59 -23.93 -1.73
N ALA A 274 10.87 -23.73 -2.83
CA ALA A 274 11.27 -24.17 -4.16
C ALA A 274 12.39 -23.26 -4.73
N VAL A 275 12.33 -21.97 -4.43
CA VAL A 275 13.32 -20.95 -4.80
C VAL A 275 13.69 -20.15 -3.56
N VAL A 276 14.98 -19.83 -3.42
CA VAL A 276 15.48 -19.01 -2.32
C VAL A 276 16.51 -18.03 -2.87
N ALA A 277 16.23 -16.73 -2.79
CA ALA A 277 17.20 -15.66 -3.00
C ALA A 277 17.84 -15.29 -1.65
N ARG A 278 19.18 -15.20 -1.60
CA ARG A 278 19.94 -14.86 -0.39
C ARG A 278 21.03 -13.85 -0.74
N GLY A 279 21.39 -13.00 0.23
CA GLY A 279 22.51 -12.06 0.08
C GLY A 279 22.24 -10.93 -0.91
N GLY A 280 20.98 -10.68 -1.27
CA GLY A 280 20.60 -9.50 -2.04
C GLY A 280 20.43 -8.26 -1.18
N HIS A 281 19.95 -8.44 0.05
CA HIS A 281 19.74 -7.36 1.01
C HIS A 281 20.68 -7.52 2.20
N LEU A 282 21.02 -6.40 2.82
CA LEU A 282 21.91 -6.35 3.99
C LEU A 282 21.15 -6.40 5.32
N ASP A 283 19.83 -6.21 5.27
CA ASP A 283 18.95 -6.21 6.43
C ASP A 283 17.61 -6.90 6.11
N ALA A 284 16.70 -6.93 7.08
CA ALA A 284 15.37 -7.53 7.00
C ALA A 284 14.63 -7.12 5.72
N ILE A 285 13.91 -8.07 5.11
CA ILE A 285 13.07 -7.80 3.95
C ILE A 285 11.62 -7.67 4.44
N ASN A 286 11.07 -6.46 4.34
CA ASN A 286 9.79 -6.08 4.95
C ASN A 286 8.59 -6.40 4.04
N ALA A 287 8.73 -6.26 2.72
CA ALA A 287 7.64 -6.48 1.78
C ALA A 287 8.12 -7.12 0.47
N LEU A 288 7.20 -7.81 -0.22
CA LEU A 288 7.41 -8.26 -1.60
C LEU A 288 6.23 -7.86 -2.49
N ALA A 289 6.52 -7.70 -3.79
CA ALA A 289 5.48 -7.49 -4.78
C ALA A 289 5.82 -8.21 -6.09
N PHE A 290 5.03 -9.22 -6.46
CA PHE A 290 5.06 -9.80 -7.80
C PHE A 290 4.49 -8.81 -8.80
N ASN A 291 5.16 -8.70 -9.95
CA ASN A 291 4.64 -7.93 -11.06
C ASN A 291 3.36 -8.60 -11.61
N PRO A 292 2.25 -7.87 -11.79
CA PRO A 292 1.00 -8.46 -12.24
C PRO A 292 1.00 -8.84 -13.73
N ASN A 293 1.91 -8.26 -14.53
CA ASN A 293 1.97 -8.45 -15.98
C ASN A 293 2.97 -9.53 -16.42
N THR A 294 3.91 -9.93 -15.56
CA THR A 294 4.97 -10.90 -15.91
C THR A 294 5.08 -11.99 -14.84
N GLU A 295 5.39 -13.23 -15.26
CA GLU A 295 5.47 -14.38 -14.34
C GLU A 295 6.81 -14.49 -13.58
N VAL A 296 7.78 -13.66 -13.94
CA VAL A 296 9.17 -13.85 -13.51
C VAL A 296 9.70 -12.70 -12.66
N LEU A 297 9.05 -11.53 -12.68
CA LEU A 297 9.55 -10.33 -12.01
C LEU A 297 8.94 -10.20 -10.62
N VAL A 298 9.77 -10.03 -9.61
CA VAL A 298 9.36 -9.74 -8.23
C VAL A 298 10.25 -8.67 -7.63
N ALA A 299 9.64 -7.75 -6.90
CA ALA A 299 10.33 -6.71 -6.15
C ALA A 299 10.35 -7.06 -4.65
N THR A 300 11.40 -6.68 -3.94
CA THR A 300 11.53 -6.82 -2.48
C THR A 300 11.98 -5.51 -1.85
N ALA A 301 11.36 -5.12 -0.74
CA ALA A 301 11.70 -3.91 0.00
C ALA A 301 12.34 -4.28 1.34
N SER A 302 13.39 -3.57 1.73
CA SER A 302 14.19 -3.93 2.89
C SER A 302 14.43 -2.76 3.84
N ALA A 303 14.70 -3.12 5.09
CA ALA A 303 15.25 -2.23 6.11
C ALA A 303 16.63 -1.65 5.72
N ASP A 304 17.32 -2.24 4.73
CA ASP A 304 18.55 -1.67 4.15
C ASP A 304 18.32 -0.45 3.25
N LYS A 305 17.08 0.06 3.20
CA LYS A 305 16.66 1.27 2.46
C LYS A 305 16.57 1.08 0.95
N THR A 306 16.84 -0.12 0.45
CA THR A 306 16.84 -0.42 -0.98
C THR A 306 15.65 -1.30 -1.38
N ILE A 307 15.35 -1.27 -2.68
CA ILE A 307 14.40 -2.19 -3.30
C ILE A 307 15.17 -3.09 -4.27
N GLY A 308 15.06 -4.40 -4.09
CA GLY A 308 15.64 -5.40 -4.99
C GLY A 308 14.66 -5.80 -6.08
N ILE A 309 15.08 -5.77 -7.33
CA ILE A 309 14.35 -6.32 -8.47
C ILE A 309 14.94 -7.68 -8.85
N TRP A 310 14.10 -8.70 -8.93
CA TRP A 310 14.54 -10.09 -9.12
C TRP A 310 13.85 -10.76 -10.30
N ASP A 311 14.60 -11.60 -11.01
CA ASP A 311 14.09 -12.55 -11.97
C ASP A 311 14.05 -13.95 -11.34
N LEU A 312 12.85 -14.52 -11.19
CA LEU A 312 12.65 -15.84 -10.60
C LEU A 312 13.36 -16.97 -11.36
N ARG A 313 13.75 -16.77 -12.61
CA ARG A 313 14.54 -17.72 -13.41
C ARG A 313 16.01 -17.75 -12.96
N ASN A 314 16.52 -16.67 -12.38
CA ASN A 314 17.87 -16.56 -11.83
C ASN A 314 17.91 -15.67 -10.58
N VAL A 315 17.59 -16.24 -9.42
CA VAL A 315 17.59 -15.51 -8.14
C VAL A 315 18.97 -15.42 -7.45
N LYS A 316 20.05 -15.75 -8.16
CA LYS A 316 21.42 -15.70 -7.58
C LYS A 316 21.89 -14.27 -7.35
N GLU A 317 21.39 -13.34 -8.16
CA GLU A 317 21.72 -11.92 -8.11
C GLU A 317 20.45 -11.11 -8.40
N LYS A 318 20.41 -9.87 -7.91
CA LYS A 318 19.38 -8.91 -8.30
C LYS A 318 19.57 -8.56 -9.78
N VAL A 319 18.47 -8.36 -10.49
CA VAL A 319 18.48 -7.76 -11.83
C VAL A 319 18.86 -6.28 -11.71
N HIS A 320 18.30 -5.61 -10.70
CA HIS A 320 18.55 -4.19 -10.42
C HIS A 320 18.29 -3.88 -8.93
N THR A 321 18.84 -2.76 -8.47
CA THR A 321 18.56 -2.19 -7.13
C THR A 321 18.06 -0.77 -7.32
N LEU A 322 16.89 -0.45 -6.74
CA LEU A 322 16.39 0.93 -6.70
C LEU A 322 16.86 1.57 -5.41
N GLU A 323 17.54 2.71 -5.54
CA GLU A 323 18.12 3.49 -4.45
C GLU A 323 17.51 4.91 -4.46
N GLY A 324 17.18 5.43 -3.27
CA GLY A 324 16.60 6.77 -3.12
C GLY A 324 15.87 6.98 -1.81
N HIS A 325 15.37 5.91 -1.18
CA HIS A 325 14.85 5.97 0.18
C HIS A 325 15.96 6.19 1.21
N ASN A 326 15.64 6.97 2.24
CA ASN A 326 16.59 7.33 3.31
C ASN A 326 16.40 6.51 4.59
N ASP A 327 15.38 5.66 4.63
CA ASP A 327 15.06 4.76 5.73
C ASP A 327 14.39 3.48 5.24
N ALA A 328 14.09 2.55 6.15
CA ALA A 328 13.52 1.25 5.88
C ALA A 328 12.31 1.32 4.94
N VAL A 329 12.36 0.58 3.83
CA VAL A 329 11.25 0.47 2.90
C VAL A 329 10.30 -0.61 3.43
N THR A 330 9.04 -0.26 3.66
CA THR A 330 8.09 -1.10 4.40
C THR A 330 6.95 -1.64 3.54
N SER A 331 6.71 -1.04 2.38
CA SER A 331 5.60 -1.44 1.50
C SER A 331 5.97 -1.31 0.03
N LEU A 332 5.46 -2.25 -0.77
CA LEU A 332 5.60 -2.27 -2.23
C LEU A 332 4.26 -2.56 -2.88
N SER A 333 3.99 -1.92 -4.01
CA SER A 333 2.82 -2.23 -4.82
C SER A 333 3.04 -1.81 -6.26
N TRP A 334 2.93 -2.78 -7.17
CA TRP A 334 2.94 -2.49 -8.61
C TRP A 334 1.71 -1.71 -9.01
N HIS A 335 1.87 -0.79 -9.95
CA HIS A 335 0.75 -0.09 -10.54
C HIS A 335 -0.19 -1.10 -11.22
N PRO A 336 -1.52 -0.95 -11.07
CA PRO A 336 -2.48 -1.96 -11.51
C PRO A 336 -2.61 -2.12 -13.04
N SER A 337 -2.28 -1.07 -13.81
CA SER A 337 -2.34 -1.10 -15.29
C SER A 337 -0.96 -0.98 -15.97
N GLU A 338 -0.10 -0.07 -15.51
CA GLU A 338 1.23 0.15 -16.07
C GLU A 338 2.28 -0.83 -15.52
N ALA A 339 2.72 -1.75 -16.39
CA ALA A 339 3.59 -2.87 -16.01
C ALA A 339 4.98 -2.48 -15.49
N GLY A 340 5.49 -1.30 -15.87
CA GLY A 340 6.82 -0.80 -15.50
C GLY A 340 6.84 0.02 -14.21
N ILE A 341 5.67 0.36 -13.67
CA ILE A 341 5.56 1.29 -12.55
C ILE A 341 5.43 0.54 -11.23
N LEU A 342 6.36 0.81 -10.31
CA LEU A 342 6.36 0.30 -8.95
C LEU A 342 6.21 1.44 -7.96
N GLY A 343 5.30 1.32 -7.00
CA GLY A 343 5.25 2.20 -5.83
C GLY A 343 5.98 1.57 -4.65
N SER A 344 6.66 2.40 -3.86
CA SER A 344 7.26 2.02 -2.58
C SER A 344 6.95 3.05 -1.50
N GLY A 345 6.76 2.57 -0.27
CA GLY A 345 6.58 3.39 0.91
C GLY A 345 7.65 3.08 1.96
N SER A 346 8.11 4.11 2.67
CA SER A 346 9.22 4.00 3.63
C SER A 346 8.95 4.76 4.93
N TYR A 347 9.67 4.37 5.96
CA TYR A 347 9.77 5.11 7.22
C TYR A 347 10.43 6.49 7.07
N ASP A 348 11.05 6.80 5.92
CA ASP A 348 11.52 8.14 5.59
C ASP A 348 10.38 9.15 5.31
N ARG A 349 9.12 8.71 5.48
CA ARG A 349 7.89 9.50 5.32
C ARG A 349 7.57 9.82 3.85
N ARG A 350 8.20 9.10 2.91
CA ARG A 350 7.97 9.27 1.47
C ARG A 350 7.32 8.03 0.86
N ILE A 351 6.56 8.31 -0.20
CA ILE A 351 6.18 7.29 -1.17
C ILE A 351 6.88 7.65 -2.48
N MET A 352 7.59 6.70 -3.07
CA MET A 352 8.28 6.88 -4.35
C MET A 352 7.64 6.02 -5.42
N PHE A 353 7.48 6.57 -6.62
CA PHE A 353 7.11 5.83 -7.81
C PHE A 353 8.33 5.67 -8.70
N TRP A 354 8.53 4.45 -9.17
CA TRP A 354 9.67 4.04 -9.97
C TRP A 354 9.19 3.60 -11.34
N ASP A 355 9.79 4.12 -12.39
CA ASP A 355 9.60 3.65 -13.76
C ASP A 355 10.80 2.82 -14.20
N LEU A 356 10.60 1.50 -14.22
CA LEU A 356 11.65 0.56 -14.59
C LEU A 356 12.05 0.64 -16.07
N SER A 357 11.26 1.30 -16.92
CA SER A 357 11.64 1.50 -18.33
C SER A 357 12.74 2.54 -18.51
N ARG A 358 12.94 3.41 -17.51
CA ARG A 358 13.93 4.49 -17.51
C ARG A 358 15.28 4.09 -16.90
N VAL A 359 15.39 2.86 -16.40
CA VAL A 359 16.64 2.34 -15.83
C VAL A 359 17.76 2.42 -16.86
N GLY A 360 18.82 3.13 -16.52
CA GLY A 360 20.00 3.31 -17.38
C GLY A 360 19.86 4.40 -18.44
N GLU A 361 18.82 5.23 -18.40
CA GLU A 361 18.75 6.46 -19.18
C GLU A 361 19.87 7.43 -18.77
N GLU A 362 20.44 8.15 -19.74
CA GLU A 362 21.45 9.17 -19.46
C GLU A 362 20.79 10.43 -18.89
N GLN A 363 21.27 10.88 -17.72
CA GLN A 363 20.84 12.11 -17.06
C GLN A 363 21.90 13.20 -17.18
N LEU A 364 21.47 14.46 -17.18
CA LEU A 364 22.37 15.59 -17.01
C LEU A 364 22.99 15.55 -15.59
N PRO A 365 24.16 16.15 -15.37
CA PRO A 365 24.81 16.14 -14.05
C PRO A 365 23.91 16.68 -12.94
N ASP A 366 23.15 17.74 -13.20
CA ASP A 366 22.25 18.35 -12.22
C ASP A 366 21.09 17.41 -11.85
N ASP A 367 20.55 16.65 -12.82
CA ASP A 367 19.45 15.69 -12.57
C ASP A 367 19.92 14.46 -11.76
N GLN A 368 21.20 14.09 -11.87
CA GLN A 368 21.77 12.98 -11.09
C GLN A 368 21.85 13.30 -9.59
N GLU A 369 21.88 14.58 -9.21
CA GLU A 369 21.84 15.00 -7.81
C GLU A 369 20.44 14.80 -7.18
N ASP A 370 19.39 14.82 -8.00
CA ASP A 370 17.99 14.66 -7.56
C ASP A 370 17.56 13.19 -7.43
N GLY A 371 18.24 12.28 -8.11
CA GLY A 371 18.00 10.84 -8.01
C GLY A 371 18.26 10.09 -9.31
N PRO A 372 18.14 8.74 -9.28
CA PRO A 372 18.33 7.91 -10.47
C PRO A 372 17.23 8.15 -11.51
N PRO A 373 17.45 7.83 -12.80
CA PRO A 373 16.50 8.16 -13.87
C PRO A 373 15.16 7.41 -13.73
N GLU A 374 15.16 6.25 -13.09
CA GLU A 374 13.96 5.49 -12.78
C GLU A 374 13.10 6.09 -11.66
N LEU A 375 13.58 7.07 -10.89
CA LEU A 375 12.75 7.76 -9.89
C LEU A 375 11.79 8.72 -10.61
N LEU A 376 10.54 8.30 -10.76
CA LEU A 376 9.51 9.04 -11.50
C LEU A 376 8.86 10.15 -10.65
N PHE A 377 8.53 9.83 -9.40
CA PHE A 377 7.80 10.75 -8.53
C PHE A 377 8.05 10.47 -7.06
N MET A 378 8.08 11.53 -6.24
CA MET A 378 8.18 11.43 -4.79
C MET A 378 7.04 12.20 -4.12
N HIS A 379 6.23 11.48 -3.35
CA HIS A 379 5.20 12.06 -2.50
C HIS A 379 5.77 12.42 -1.13
N GLY A 380 5.82 13.71 -0.84
CA GLY A 380 6.29 14.29 0.43
C GLY A 380 5.19 14.84 1.34
N GLY A 381 3.96 14.35 1.20
CA GLY A 381 2.81 14.87 1.95
C GLY A 381 2.72 14.43 3.40
N HIS A 382 3.42 13.35 3.79
CA HIS A 382 3.38 12.82 5.16
C HIS A 382 4.50 13.41 6.02
N THR A 383 4.17 13.63 7.28
CA THR A 383 5.07 14.18 8.31
C THR A 383 5.54 13.13 9.32
N ASN A 384 5.06 11.90 9.21
CA ASN A 384 5.45 10.79 10.07
C ASN A 384 5.60 9.48 9.25
N HIS A 385 6.07 8.42 9.90
CA HIS A 385 6.31 7.11 9.29
C HIS A 385 5.07 6.61 8.55
N LEU A 386 5.31 6.04 7.37
CA LEU A 386 4.26 5.52 6.54
C LEU A 386 3.81 4.14 7.05
N ALA A 387 2.50 3.98 7.23
CA ALA A 387 1.91 2.72 7.67
C ALA A 387 1.55 1.77 6.50
N ASP A 388 0.80 2.26 5.50
CA ASP A 388 0.43 1.49 4.31
C ASP A 388 0.00 2.44 3.18
N PHE A 389 0.03 1.96 1.93
CA PHE A 389 -0.55 2.67 0.79
C PHE A 389 -1.20 1.70 -0.20
N SER A 390 -2.10 2.22 -1.04
CA SER A 390 -2.84 1.43 -2.02
C SER A 390 -3.14 2.24 -3.27
N TRP A 391 -2.83 1.67 -4.43
CA TRP A 391 -3.29 2.13 -5.73
C TRP A 391 -4.80 1.91 -5.88
N ASN A 392 -5.48 2.89 -6.46
CA ASN A 392 -6.86 2.72 -6.91
C ASN A 392 -6.87 1.90 -8.20
N LEU A 393 -7.76 0.91 -8.28
CA LEU A 393 -7.87 0.02 -9.45
C LEU A 393 -8.66 0.63 -10.62
N ASN A 394 -9.36 1.74 -10.39
CA ASN A 394 -10.33 2.31 -11.33
C ASN A 394 -9.95 3.71 -11.82
N GLU A 395 -9.22 4.48 -11.01
CA GLU A 395 -8.68 5.80 -11.40
C GLU A 395 -7.15 5.68 -11.48
N PRO A 396 -6.54 5.79 -12.68
CA PRO A 396 -5.09 5.74 -12.84
C PRO A 396 -4.40 6.81 -11.99
N TRP A 397 -3.23 6.46 -11.45
CA TRP A 397 -2.39 7.37 -10.66
C TRP A 397 -3.00 7.90 -9.36
N LEU A 398 -4.17 7.40 -8.96
CA LEU A 398 -4.79 7.73 -7.69
C LEU A 398 -4.32 6.75 -6.61
N VAL A 399 -3.87 7.31 -5.49
CA VAL A 399 -3.37 6.57 -4.34
C VAL A 399 -4.07 7.01 -3.06
N ALA A 400 -4.26 6.05 -2.15
CA ALA A 400 -4.54 6.32 -0.75
C ALA A 400 -3.35 5.86 0.09
N SER A 401 -2.94 6.65 1.06
CA SER A 401 -1.78 6.39 1.91
C SER A 401 -2.02 6.90 3.32
N ALA A 402 -1.60 6.16 4.33
CA ALA A 402 -1.74 6.53 5.73
C ALA A 402 -0.40 6.56 6.44
N ALA A 403 -0.26 7.49 7.38
CA ALA A 403 0.88 7.60 8.29
C ALA A 403 0.45 7.39 9.76
N GLU A 404 1.44 7.20 10.63
CA GLU A 404 1.26 6.91 12.05
C GLU A 404 0.72 8.11 12.87
N ASP A 405 0.76 9.33 12.31
CA ASP A 405 0.20 10.55 12.90
C ASP A 405 -1.30 10.77 12.59
N ASN A 406 -2.02 9.67 12.34
CA ASN A 406 -3.45 9.61 11.99
C ASN A 406 -3.80 10.22 10.62
N LEU A 407 -2.82 10.66 9.83
CA LEU A 407 -3.08 11.30 8.56
C LEU A 407 -3.37 10.27 7.47
N LEU A 408 -4.58 10.32 6.90
CA LEU A 408 -4.93 9.66 5.66
C LEU A 408 -4.86 10.69 4.52
N GLN A 409 -4.08 10.38 3.49
CA GLN A 409 -4.03 11.16 2.26
C GLN A 409 -4.56 10.36 1.08
N ILE A 410 -5.39 11.01 0.26
CA ILE A 410 -5.87 10.51 -1.01
C ILE A 410 -5.42 11.50 -2.08
N TRP A 411 -4.59 11.07 -3.02
CA TRP A 411 -3.92 11.96 -3.95
C TRP A 411 -3.72 11.33 -5.32
N LYS A 412 -3.76 12.17 -6.36
CA LYS A 412 -3.52 11.80 -7.76
C LYS A 412 -2.35 12.63 -8.27
N VAL A 413 -1.32 11.98 -8.80
CA VAL A 413 -0.18 12.66 -9.44
C VAL A 413 -0.69 13.48 -10.62
N ALA A 414 -0.08 14.64 -10.85
CA ALA A 414 -0.44 15.49 -11.97
C ALA A 414 -0.21 14.78 -13.31
N ASP A 415 -1.19 14.85 -14.22
CA ASP A 415 -1.06 14.29 -15.57
C ASP A 415 0.12 14.91 -16.34
N ALA A 416 0.61 16.10 -15.97
CA ALA A 416 1.83 16.69 -16.55
C ALA A 416 3.12 15.90 -16.23
N ILE A 417 3.10 15.04 -15.20
CA ILE A 417 4.25 14.22 -14.78
C ILE A 417 4.15 12.80 -15.34
N VAL A 418 2.93 12.25 -15.36
CA VAL A 418 2.67 10.83 -15.63
C VAL A 418 1.80 10.57 -16.87
N GLY A 419 1.30 11.62 -17.49
CA GLY A 419 0.56 11.55 -18.75
C GLY A 419 1.48 11.12 -19.88
N LYS A 420 0.95 10.31 -20.79
CA LYS A 420 1.66 9.98 -22.02
C LYS A 420 1.56 11.20 -22.94
N ASP A 421 2.68 11.58 -23.55
CA ASP A 421 2.67 12.55 -24.65
C ASP A 421 1.86 11.95 -25.81
N ASP A 422 0.54 12.17 -25.83
CA ASP A 422 -0.33 11.88 -26.98
C ASP A 422 -0.10 12.92 -28.12
N GLY A 423 1.08 13.54 -28.15
CA GLY A 423 1.46 14.71 -28.92
C GLY A 423 2.35 14.44 -30.13
N GLU A 424 2.19 13.31 -30.83
CA GLU A 424 2.40 13.35 -32.29
C GLU A 424 1.12 13.93 -32.92
N LEU A 425 0.99 15.26 -32.91
CA LEU A 425 0.11 15.91 -33.87
C LEU A 425 0.55 15.43 -35.26
N PRO A 426 -0.38 14.90 -36.10
CA PRO A 426 -0.03 14.56 -37.47
C PRO A 426 0.62 15.78 -38.11
N VAL A 427 1.85 15.62 -38.60
CA VAL A 427 2.64 16.67 -39.26
C VAL A 427 1.90 17.26 -40.48
N ASP A 428 0.80 16.64 -40.90
CA ASP A 428 -0.05 17.06 -42.01
C ASP A 428 -1.01 18.24 -41.71
N GLU A 429 -1.11 18.75 -40.48
CA GLU A 429 -1.97 19.92 -40.15
C GLU A 429 -1.22 21.25 -39.96
N LEU A 430 0.11 21.29 -40.14
CA LEU A 430 0.89 22.54 -40.07
C LEU A 430 1.03 23.27 -41.42
N ASP A 431 0.53 22.69 -42.52
CA ASP A 431 0.64 23.23 -43.89
C ASP A 431 -0.73 23.44 -44.59
N GLN A 432 -1.76 23.92 -43.88
CA GLN A 432 -3.01 24.43 -44.52
C GLN A 432 -3.38 25.86 -44.14
#